data_AF-A0A0F9EHK0-F1
#
_entry.id   AF-A0A0F9EHK0-F1
#
_cell.length_a   1.000
_cell.length_b   1.000
_cell.length_c   1.000
_cell.angle_alpha   90.00
_cell.angle_beta   90.00
_cell.angle_gamma   90.00
#
_symmetry.space_group_name_H-M   'P 1'
#
loop_
_entity.id
_entity.type
_entity.pdbx_description
1 polymer ?
#
loop_
_entity_poly.entity_id
_entity_poly.type
_entity_poly.pdbx_seq_one_letter_code
_entity_poly.pdbx_strand_id
1 'polypeptide(L)'
;MRRALLLLTGVLLAACASGPEVNAPGAPTVRHFASTESFGNGARWHLFLFDPATARSLDDRLALARAAVDQDPACRWVEAPLAEVKRQTLSQGSRYGDTTLAAPLRCT
;
A
#
# COMPACT_ATOMS: atom_id res chain seq x y z
N MET A 1 -51.44 18.48 -13.55
CA MET A 1 -50.91 17.15 -13.22
C MET A 1 -49.44 17.32 -12.88
N ARG A 2 -49.13 17.39 -11.58
CA ARG A 2 -47.78 17.56 -11.03
C ARG A 2 -47.53 16.36 -10.12
N ARG A 3 -46.51 15.56 -10.42
CA ARG A 3 -45.72 14.71 -9.51
C ARG A 3 -45.10 13.57 -10.32
N ALA A 4 -43.79 13.39 -10.13
CA ALA A 4 -42.96 12.22 -10.43
C ALA A 4 -41.79 12.52 -11.38
N LEU A 5 -40.82 13.32 -10.92
CA LEU A 5 -39.49 13.35 -11.55
C LEU A 5 -38.39 13.72 -10.55
N LEU A 6 -38.32 13.02 -9.42
CA LEU A 6 -37.32 13.30 -8.37
C LEU A 6 -36.91 12.01 -7.62
N LEU A 7 -36.45 10.96 -8.30
CA LEU A 7 -36.00 9.72 -7.62
C LEU A 7 -34.83 8.98 -8.31
N LEU A 8 -33.98 9.63 -9.11
CA LEU A 8 -32.91 8.94 -9.86
C LEU A 8 -31.46 9.36 -9.55
N THR A 9 -31.22 10.21 -8.53
CA THR A 9 -29.89 10.75 -8.22
C THR A 9 -29.19 10.13 -6.99
N GLY A 10 -29.70 9.04 -6.41
CA GLY A 10 -29.29 8.59 -5.07
C GLY A 10 -28.26 7.45 -4.93
N VAL A 11 -27.73 6.84 -6.01
CA VAL A 11 -27.08 5.50 -5.88
C VAL A 11 -25.55 5.49 -6.08
N LEU A 12 -24.87 6.59 -6.39
CA LEU A 12 -23.46 6.55 -6.83
C LEU A 12 -22.37 6.91 -5.79
N LEU A 13 -22.68 6.96 -4.49
CA LEU A 13 -21.71 7.38 -3.45
C LEU A 13 -21.18 6.24 -2.55
N ALA A 14 -21.49 4.97 -2.83
CA ALA A 14 -21.11 3.83 -1.98
C ALA A 14 -19.77 3.16 -2.34
N ALA A 15 -18.85 3.86 -3.01
CA ALA A 15 -17.52 3.32 -3.32
C ALA A 15 -16.41 4.08 -2.56
N CYS A 16 -16.64 4.43 -1.30
CA CYS A 16 -15.55 4.64 -0.36
C CYS A 16 -15.02 3.25 0.02
N ALA A 17 -14.30 2.61 -0.90
CA ALA A 17 -13.62 1.36 -0.60
C ALA A 17 -12.53 1.67 0.43
N SER A 18 -12.83 1.44 1.71
CA SER A 18 -11.82 1.22 2.73
C SER A 18 -10.83 0.20 2.19
N GLY A 19 -9.53 0.53 2.18
CA GLY A 19 -8.47 -0.31 1.64
C GLY A 19 -8.45 -1.73 2.25
N PRO A 20 -7.56 -2.62 1.78
CA PRO A 20 -7.51 -3.97 2.32
C PRO A 20 -7.25 -3.94 3.83
N GLU A 21 -7.92 -4.81 4.58
CA GLU A 21 -7.68 -4.95 6.00
C GLU A 21 -6.30 -5.60 6.22
N VAL A 22 -5.52 -5.03 7.16
CA VAL A 22 -4.20 -5.50 7.57
C VAL A 22 -4.05 -5.39 9.08
N ASN A 23 -3.18 -6.22 9.66
CA ASN A 23 -2.86 -6.21 11.09
C ASN A 23 -4.06 -6.44 12.03
N ALA A 24 -5.07 -7.17 11.56
CA ALA A 24 -6.26 -7.56 12.30
C ALA A 24 -6.44 -9.09 12.29
N PRO A 25 -7.24 -9.68 13.22
CA PRO A 25 -7.48 -11.12 13.24
C PRO A 25 -8.01 -11.65 11.89
N GLY A 26 -7.27 -12.57 11.27
CA GLY A 26 -7.63 -13.14 9.97
C GLY A 26 -7.12 -12.36 8.75
N ALA A 27 -6.55 -11.16 8.94
CA ALA A 27 -5.92 -10.37 7.90
C ALA A 27 -4.39 -10.59 7.84
N PRO A 28 -3.74 -10.32 6.70
CA PRO A 28 -2.28 -10.34 6.62
C PRO A 28 -1.65 -9.36 7.61
N THR A 29 -0.55 -9.77 8.23
CA THR A 29 0.30 -8.86 9.01
C THR A 29 1.33 -8.22 8.09
N VAL A 30 1.52 -6.92 8.19
CA VAL A 30 2.48 -6.16 7.38
C VAL A 30 3.46 -5.47 8.31
N ARG A 31 4.75 -5.74 8.10
CA ARG A 31 5.84 -5.07 8.82
C ARG A 31 6.70 -4.32 7.82
N HIS A 32 7.23 -3.17 8.20
CA HIS A 32 8.20 -2.45 7.39
C HIS A 32 9.38 -1.94 8.19
N PHE A 33 10.52 -1.81 7.53
CA PHE A 33 11.74 -1.26 8.12
C PHE A 33 12.46 -0.37 7.13
N ALA A 34 13.06 0.69 7.67
CA ALA A 34 13.86 1.65 6.93
C ALA A 34 15.15 0.99 6.40
N SER A 35 15.40 1.14 5.11
CA SER A 35 16.68 0.82 4.46
C SER A 35 17.71 1.91 4.72
N THR A 36 19.01 1.63 4.56
CA THR A 36 20.04 2.68 4.54
C THR A 36 19.96 3.56 3.28
N GLU A 37 19.26 3.12 2.25
CA GLU A 37 19.13 3.82 0.97
C GLU A 37 18.13 4.98 1.02
N SER A 38 18.60 6.18 0.66
CA SER A 38 17.77 7.38 0.52
C SER A 38 16.93 7.33 -0.75
N PHE A 39 15.68 7.80 -0.67
CA PHE A 39 14.88 8.15 -1.86
C PHE A 39 15.00 9.65 -2.20
N GLY A 40 15.62 10.45 -1.32
CA GLY A 40 15.75 11.89 -1.45
C GLY A 40 14.65 12.65 -0.70
N ASN A 41 14.85 13.96 -0.52
CA ASN A 41 13.86 14.87 0.11
C ASN A 41 13.33 14.39 1.47
N GLY A 42 14.23 13.85 2.30
CA GLY A 42 13.91 13.31 3.63
C GLY A 42 13.14 11.99 3.62
N ALA A 43 12.90 11.39 2.44
CA ALA A 43 12.30 10.08 2.30
C ALA A 43 13.38 8.99 2.15
N ARG A 44 13.02 7.78 2.55
CA ARG A 44 13.91 6.62 2.59
C ARG A 44 13.16 5.41 2.07
N TRP A 45 13.89 4.49 1.44
CA TRP A 45 13.31 3.21 1.04
C TRP A 45 12.96 2.38 2.26
N HIS A 46 11.77 1.80 2.28
CA HIS A 46 11.37 0.83 3.30
C HIS A 46 11.12 -0.51 2.63
N LEU A 47 11.53 -1.59 3.29
CA LEU A 47 11.19 -2.95 2.88
C LEU A 47 9.99 -3.42 3.69
N PHE A 48 8.95 -3.83 2.98
CA PHE A 48 7.71 -4.39 3.51
C PHE A 48 7.76 -5.91 3.43
N LEU A 49 7.41 -6.55 4.53
CA LEU A 49 7.25 -7.98 4.66
C LEU A 49 5.79 -8.30 4.99
N PHE A 50 5.25 -9.30 4.30
CA PHE A 50 3.87 -9.74 4.44
C PHE A 50 3.85 -11.12 5.08
N ASP A 51 3.00 -11.31 6.09
CA ASP A 51 2.80 -12.58 6.78
C ASP A 51 1.32 -13.01 6.67
N PRO A 52 1.03 -14.21 6.10
CA PRO A 52 1.98 -15.19 5.59
C PRO A 52 2.73 -14.71 4.33
N ALA A 53 3.94 -15.22 4.15
CA ALA A 53 4.81 -14.96 3.00
C ALA A 53 4.33 -15.70 1.74
N THR A 54 3.12 -15.37 1.28
CA THR A 54 2.55 -15.88 0.03
C THR A 54 2.90 -14.96 -1.14
N ALA A 55 3.08 -15.56 -2.32
CA ALA A 55 3.27 -14.81 -3.56
C ALA A 55 2.03 -13.97 -3.87
N ARG A 56 2.23 -12.69 -4.19
CA ARG A 56 1.19 -11.70 -4.46
C ARG A 56 1.56 -10.82 -5.64
N SER A 57 0.56 -10.32 -6.36
CA SER A 57 0.80 -9.33 -7.42
C SER A 57 1.47 -8.08 -6.84
N LEU A 58 2.11 -7.28 -7.71
CA LEU A 58 2.69 -6.01 -7.26
C LEU A 58 1.61 -5.06 -6.72
N ASP A 59 0.46 -5.03 -7.37
CA ASP A 59 -0.67 -4.17 -6.98
C ASP A 59 -1.23 -4.57 -5.61
N ASP A 60 -1.39 -5.88 -5.35
CA ASP A 60 -1.83 -6.37 -4.03
C ASP A 60 -0.85 -5.98 -2.93
N ARG A 61 0.46 -6.11 -3.20
CA ARG A 61 1.49 -5.73 -2.22
C ARG A 61 1.49 -4.23 -1.97
N LEU A 62 1.31 -3.41 -3.00
CA LEU A 62 1.17 -1.97 -2.87
C LEU A 62 -0.05 -1.60 -2.05
N ALA A 63 -1.20 -2.24 -2.30
CA ALA A 63 -2.44 -1.99 -1.56
C ALA A 63 -2.30 -2.35 -0.08
N LEU A 64 -1.74 -3.52 0.24
CA LEU A 64 -1.48 -3.95 1.62
C LEU A 64 -0.47 -3.04 2.34
N ALA A 65 0.59 -2.64 1.65
CA ALA A 65 1.60 -1.75 2.22
C ALA A 65 1.06 -0.34 2.50
N ARG A 66 0.25 0.22 1.59
CA ARG A 66 -0.43 1.51 1.81
C ARG A 66 -1.38 1.43 3.00
N ALA A 67 -2.22 0.39 3.06
CA ALA A 67 -3.12 0.17 4.19
C ALA A 67 -2.37 0.05 5.54
N ALA A 68 -1.19 -0.58 5.55
CA ALA A 68 -0.37 -0.68 6.75
C ALA A 68 0.24 0.66 7.16
N VAL A 69 0.70 1.47 6.20
CA VAL A 69 1.24 2.82 6.46
C VAL A 69 0.14 3.76 6.94
N ASP A 70 -1.09 3.62 6.44
CA ASP A 70 -2.23 4.41 6.90
C ASP A 70 -2.57 4.14 8.39
N GLN A 71 -2.16 3.00 8.94
CA GLN A 71 -2.25 2.66 10.37
C GLN A 71 -1.05 3.16 11.19
N ASP A 72 0.05 3.58 10.56
CA ASP A 72 1.26 4.10 11.22
C ASP A 72 1.28 5.65 11.20
N PRO A 73 0.95 6.32 12.32
CA PRO A 73 0.91 7.77 12.35
C PRO A 73 2.27 8.44 12.17
N ALA A 74 3.38 7.73 12.39
CA ALA A 74 4.73 8.26 12.28
C ALA A 74 5.27 8.25 10.84
N CYS A 75 4.64 7.52 9.92
CA CYS A 75 5.10 7.37 8.55
C CYS A 75 4.10 7.89 7.52
N ARG A 76 4.60 8.41 6.40
CA ARG A 76 3.78 8.85 5.25
C ARG A 76 4.30 8.22 3.98
N TRP A 77 3.36 7.75 3.14
CA TRP A 77 3.67 7.23 1.83
C TRP A 77 4.25 8.32 0.92
N VAL A 78 5.30 7.98 0.17
CA VAL A 78 5.87 8.84 -0.85
C VAL A 78 5.68 8.17 -2.21
N GLU A 79 5.08 8.89 -3.16
CA GLU A 79 4.90 8.37 -4.51
C GLU A 79 6.25 8.22 -5.23
N ALA A 80 6.42 7.08 -5.88
CA ALA A 80 7.56 6.77 -6.72
C ALA A 80 7.08 6.12 -8.03
N PRO A 81 7.81 6.28 -9.15
CA PRO A 81 7.49 5.58 -10.37
C PRO A 81 7.41 4.06 -10.15
N LEU A 82 6.36 3.41 -10.67
CA LEU A 82 6.14 1.97 -10.46
C LEU A 82 7.33 1.12 -10.93
N ALA A 83 7.98 1.53 -12.02
CA ALA A 83 9.18 0.87 -12.52
C ALA A 83 10.35 0.91 -11.52
N GLU A 84 10.47 1.98 -10.76
CA GLU A 84 11.49 2.15 -9.73
C GLU A 84 11.16 1.33 -8.48
N VAL A 85 9.90 1.32 -8.03
CA VAL A 85 9.41 0.41 -6.98
C VAL A 85 9.71 -1.05 -7.33
N LYS A 86 9.43 -1.46 -8.58
CA LYS A 86 9.70 -2.82 -9.06
C LYS A 86 11.20 -3.12 -9.06
N ARG A 87 12.02 -2.21 -9.59
CA ARG A 87 13.48 -2.34 -9.60
C ARG A 87 14.05 -2.47 -8.18
N GLN A 88 13.60 -1.61 -7.27
CA GLN A 88 14.06 -1.61 -5.89
C GLN A 88 13.59 -2.86 -5.13
N THR A 89 12.39 -3.35 -5.42
CA THR A 89 11.90 -4.61 -4.83
C THR A 89 12.76 -5.79 -5.29
N LEU A 90 13.12 -5.84 -6.57
CA LEU A 90 13.98 -6.89 -7.13
C LEU A 90 15.44 -6.79 -6.63
N SER A 91 15.91 -5.61 -6.22
CA SER A 91 17.26 -5.45 -5.65
C SER A 91 17.43 -6.14 -4.29
N GLN A 92 16.34 -6.44 -3.60
CA GLN A 92 16.35 -7.23 -2.35
C GLN A 92 16.61 -8.73 -2.58
N GLY A 93 16.67 -9.15 -3.85
CA GLY A 93 16.85 -10.52 -4.29
C GLY A 93 15.64 -10.99 -5.10
N SER A 94 15.91 -11.47 -6.32
CA SER A 94 14.86 -11.87 -7.28
C SER A 94 13.84 -12.86 -6.72
N ARG A 95 14.28 -13.79 -5.86
CA ARG A 95 13.41 -14.78 -5.19
C ARG A 95 12.34 -14.19 -4.26
N TYR A 96 12.50 -12.93 -3.84
CA TYR A 96 11.59 -12.24 -2.93
C TYR A 96 10.67 -11.25 -3.64
N GLY A 97 10.80 -11.12 -4.96
CA GLY A 97 10.11 -10.12 -5.76
C GLY A 97 8.59 -10.15 -5.64
N ASP A 98 8.01 -11.30 -5.25
CA ASP A 98 6.56 -11.52 -5.14
C ASP A 98 6.08 -11.66 -3.69
N THR A 99 7.00 -11.67 -2.71
CA THR A 99 6.69 -11.84 -1.27
C THR A 99 7.12 -10.67 -0.41
N THR A 100 7.82 -9.69 -0.98
CA THR A 100 8.22 -8.44 -0.32
C THR A 100 7.93 -7.25 -1.22
N LEU A 101 8.06 -6.03 -0.71
CA LEU A 101 7.91 -4.81 -1.49
C LEU A 101 8.88 -3.75 -0.97
N ALA A 102 9.56 -3.03 -1.86
CA ALA A 102 10.28 -1.82 -1.50
C ALA A 102 9.48 -0.58 -1.93
N ALA A 103 9.18 0.32 -1.00
CA ALA A 103 8.50 1.59 -1.28
C ALA A 103 9.05 2.71 -0.40
N PRO A 104 9.08 3.97 -0.88
CA PRO A 104 9.64 5.06 -0.10
C PRO A 104 8.62 5.62 0.88
N LEU A 105 9.07 5.82 2.12
CA LEU A 105 8.30 6.51 3.16
C LEU A 105 9.08 7.72 3.68
N ARG A 106 8.34 8.68 4.22
CA ARG A 106 8.88 9.72 5.10
C ARG A 106 8.36 9.46 6.50
N CYS A 107 9.25 9.11 7.42
CA CYS A 107 8.90 8.86 8.82
C CYS A 107 9.57 9.87 9.75
N THR A 108 8.93 10.15 10.89
CA THR A 108 9.41 11.09 11.93
C THR A 108 9.83 10.38 13.20
#